data_AF-A0A2K3K873-F1
#
_entry.id   AF-A0A2K3K873-F1
#
_cell.length_a   1.000
_cell.length_b   1.000
_cell.length_c   1.000
_cell.angle_alpha   90.00
_cell.angle_beta   90.00
_cell.angle_gamma   90.00
#
_symmetry.space_group_name_H-M   'P 1'
#
loop_
_entity.id
_entity.type
_entity.pdbx_description
1 polymer ?
#
loop_
_entity_poly.entity_id
_entity_poly.type
_entity_poly.pdbx_seq_one_letter_code
_entity_poly.pdbx_strand_id
1 'polypeptide(L)'
;GLTHMVFPGAVHSRFEHSLGVYCLAGKATDIIKKFQGAELGIEKIDVLAVKLAGLLHDVGHGPFSHTFEHGFLPLVLNGATW
;
A
#
# COMPACT_ATOMS: atom_id res chain seq x y z
N GLY A 1 -6.97 -11.99 -0.81
CA GLY A 1 -6.84 -13.10 -1.79
C GLY A 1 -7.60 -14.34 -1.36
N LEU A 2 -7.35 -15.47 -2.03
CA LEU A 2 -8.02 -16.75 -1.79
C LEU A 2 -7.41 -17.56 -0.63
N THR A 3 -6.29 -17.10 -0.06
CA THR A 3 -5.55 -17.75 1.03
C THR A 3 -6.41 -18.08 2.25
N HIS A 4 -7.45 -17.29 2.54
CA HIS A 4 -8.38 -17.53 3.64
C HIS A 4 -9.12 -18.88 3.55
N MET A 5 -9.20 -19.48 2.36
CA MET A 5 -9.79 -20.81 2.15
C MET A 5 -8.87 -21.97 2.57
N VAL A 6 -7.57 -21.71 2.71
CA VAL A 6 -6.57 -22.70 3.15
C VAL A 6 -6.10 -22.38 4.58
N PHE A 7 -5.96 -21.09 4.89
CA PHE A 7 -5.52 -20.59 6.19
C PHE A 7 -6.65 -19.76 6.81
N PRO A 8 -7.44 -20.32 7.75
CA PRO A 8 -8.63 -19.65 8.29
C PRO A 8 -8.32 -18.36 9.06
N GLY A 9 -7.06 -18.13 9.47
CA GLY A 9 -6.62 -16.88 10.07
C GLY A 9 -6.31 -15.75 9.06
N ALA A 10 -6.22 -16.05 7.77
CA ALA A 10 -5.89 -15.07 6.73
C ALA A 10 -7.11 -14.26 6.26
N VAL A 11 -7.92 -13.78 7.21
CA VAL A 11 -9.16 -13.00 6.99
C VAL A 11 -8.92 -11.50 6.84
N HIS A 12 -7.68 -11.06 6.99
CA HIS A 12 -7.31 -9.66 6.90
C HIS A 12 -7.52 -9.10 5.48
N SER A 13 -7.82 -7.82 5.40
CA SER A 13 -8.05 -7.07 4.18
C SER A 13 -6.94 -6.05 3.89
N ARG A 14 -6.98 -5.47 2.69
CA ARG A 14 -6.07 -4.39 2.29
C ARG A 14 -6.27 -3.11 3.10
N PHE A 15 -7.42 -2.93 3.74
CA PHE A 15 -7.73 -1.74 4.52
C PHE A 15 -6.80 -1.59 5.74
N GLU A 16 -6.77 -2.58 6.63
CA GLU A 16 -5.92 -2.53 7.83
C GLU A 16 -4.43 -2.60 7.49
N HIS A 17 -4.06 -3.31 6.41
CA HIS A 17 -2.70 -3.29 5.86
C HIS A 17 -2.30 -1.87 5.47
N SER A 18 -3.14 -1.17 4.70
CA SER A 18 -2.88 0.20 4.24
C SER A 18 -2.78 1.21 5.41
N LEU A 19 -3.59 1.04 6.46
CA LEU A 19 -3.46 1.81 7.69
C LEU A 19 -2.13 1.54 8.41
N GLY A 20 -1.69 0.29 8.43
CA GLY A 20 -0.37 -0.10 8.94
C GLY A 20 0.75 0.57 8.15
N VAL A 21 0.68 0.56 6.83
CA VAL A 21 1.67 1.21 5.95
C VAL A 21 1.69 2.72 6.17
N TYR A 22 0.53 3.39 6.26
CA TYR A 22 0.45 4.82 6.61
C TYR A 22 1.19 5.14 7.92
N CYS A 23 1.00 4.31 8.94
CA CYS A 23 1.64 4.49 10.25
C CYS A 23 3.16 4.29 10.18
N LEU A 24 3.62 3.23 9.52
CA LEU A 24 5.04 2.92 9.37
C LEU A 24 5.76 3.93 8.47
N ALA A 25 5.14 4.34 7.36
CA ALA A 25 5.65 5.38 6.48
C ALA A 25 5.87 6.69 7.24
N GLY A 26 4.89 7.11 8.06
CA GLY A 26 5.03 8.27 8.92
C GLY A 26 6.19 8.15 9.91
N LYS A 27 6.27 7.03 10.63
CA LYS A 27 7.38 6.79 11.59
C LYS A 27 8.75 6.83 10.92
N ALA A 28 8.89 6.21 9.75
CA ALA A 28 10.14 6.20 9.01
C ALA A 28 10.53 7.62 8.56
N THR A 29 9.61 8.38 7.98
CA THR A 29 9.89 9.76 7.56
C THR A 29 10.15 10.69 8.73
N ASP A 30 9.46 10.52 9.87
CA ASP A 30 9.71 11.31 11.08
C ASP A 30 11.11 11.07 11.64
N ILE A 31 11.62 9.83 11.57
CA ILE A 31 13.01 9.50 11.96
C ILE A 31 14.00 10.23 11.04
N ILE A 32 13.82 10.13 9.72
CA ILE A 32 14.70 10.80 8.75
C ILE A 32 14.65 12.32 8.97
N LYS A 33 13.46 12.90 9.12
CA LYS A 33 13.29 14.32 9.38
C LYS A 33 13.96 14.76 10.69
N LYS A 34 13.90 13.94 11.74
CA LYS A 34 14.51 14.25 13.03
C LYS A 34 16.03 14.36 12.93
N PHE A 35 16.67 13.47 12.19
CA PHE A 35 18.14 13.41 12.12
C PHE A 35 18.73 14.22 10.97
N GLN A 36 17.98 14.35 9.86
CA GLN A 36 18.49 14.89 8.60
C GLN A 36 17.52 15.84 7.88
N GLY A 37 16.44 16.26 8.56
CA GLY A 37 15.38 17.03 7.91
C GLY A 37 15.80 18.44 7.50
N ALA A 38 16.79 19.03 8.19
CA ALA A 38 17.25 20.40 7.90
C ALA A 38 18.08 20.45 6.62
N GLU A 39 19.05 19.54 6.45
CA GLU A 39 19.89 19.48 5.26
C GLU A 39 19.15 18.92 4.04
N LEU A 40 18.16 18.05 4.24
CA LEU A 40 17.33 17.50 3.17
C LEU A 40 16.13 18.39 2.81
N GLY A 41 15.85 19.44 3.59
CA GLY A 41 14.71 20.33 3.37
C GLY A 41 13.35 19.65 3.56
N ILE A 42 13.23 18.70 4.50
CA ILE A 42 11.99 17.93 4.71
C ILE A 42 10.97 18.78 5.48
N GLU A 43 9.91 19.19 4.79
CA GLU A 43 8.83 19.97 5.35
C GLU A 43 7.73 19.08 5.96
N LYS A 44 6.68 19.68 6.53
CA LYS A 44 5.53 18.92 7.04
C LYS A 44 4.72 18.29 5.90
N ILE A 45 4.68 18.95 4.74
CA ILE A 45 3.94 18.49 3.57
C ILE A 45 4.54 17.19 3.00
N ASP A 46 5.87 17.05 2.99
CA ASP A 46 6.54 15.84 2.51
C ASP A 46 6.20 14.62 3.38
N VAL A 47 6.21 14.79 4.70
CA VAL A 47 5.80 13.73 5.64
C VAL A 47 4.35 13.32 5.39
N LEU A 48 3.45 14.28 5.18
CA LEU A 48 2.06 13.98 4.87
C LEU A 48 1.92 13.26 3.52
N ALA A 49 2.66 13.71 2.49
CA ALA A 49 2.65 13.10 1.17
C ALA A 49 3.10 11.64 1.22
N VAL A 50 4.20 11.34 1.93
CA VAL A 50 4.69 9.96 2.10
C VAL A 50 3.69 9.08 2.84
N LYS A 51 3.05 9.60 3.90
CA LYS A 51 2.01 8.89 4.62
C LYS A 51 0.81 8.58 3.72
N LEU A 52 0.33 9.57 2.97
CA LEU A 52 -0.80 9.39 2.04
C LEU A 52 -0.45 8.44 0.90
N ALA A 53 0.76 8.49 0.37
CA ALA A 53 1.24 7.52 -0.61
C ALA A 53 1.21 6.10 -0.04
N GLY A 54 1.69 5.92 1.20
CA GLY A 54 1.61 4.64 1.91
C GLY A 54 0.17 4.16 2.16
N LEU A 55 -0.75 5.07 2.47
CA LEU A 55 -2.18 4.72 2.66
C LEU A 55 -2.84 4.28 1.35
N LEU A 56 -2.49 4.93 0.24
CA LEU A 56 -3.17 4.74 -1.05
C LEU A 56 -2.46 3.72 -1.96
N HIS A 57 -1.30 3.18 -1.58
CA HIS A 57 -0.51 2.31 -2.45
C HIS A 57 -1.28 1.08 -2.97
N ASP A 58 -2.19 0.55 -2.15
CA ASP A 58 -2.98 -0.64 -2.45
C ASP A 58 -4.42 -0.32 -2.91
N VAL A 59 -4.75 0.95 -3.18
CA VAL A 59 -6.12 1.39 -3.55
C VAL A 59 -6.60 0.81 -4.89
N GLY A 60 -5.65 0.44 -5.77
CA GLY A 60 -5.94 -0.12 -7.09
C GLY A 60 -6.30 -1.61 -7.09
N HIS A 61 -6.16 -2.30 -5.95
CA HIS A 61 -6.42 -3.73 -5.88
C HIS A 61 -7.91 -4.08 -6.04
N GLY A 62 -8.21 -4.92 -7.03
CA GLY A 62 -9.54 -5.47 -7.25
C GLY A 62 -9.91 -6.66 -6.34
N PRO A 63 -11.07 -7.31 -6.60
CA PRO A 63 -11.55 -8.46 -5.81
C PRO A 63 -10.50 -9.57 -5.66
N PHE A 64 -10.25 -10.01 -4.43
CA PHE A 64 -9.22 -11.02 -4.13
C PHE A 64 -7.77 -10.58 -4.45
N SER A 65 -7.50 -9.27 -4.57
CA SER A 65 -6.16 -8.70 -4.69
C SER A 65 -5.43 -9.17 -5.96
N HIS A 66 -4.20 -9.70 -5.86
CA HIS A 66 -3.41 -10.16 -7.00
C HIS A 66 -4.11 -11.20 -7.89
N THR A 67 -5.08 -11.95 -7.36
CA THR A 67 -5.90 -12.86 -8.17
C THR A 67 -6.68 -12.11 -9.24
N PHE A 68 -7.16 -10.89 -8.96
CA PHE A 68 -7.83 -10.07 -9.95
C PHE A 68 -6.88 -9.67 -11.08
N GLU A 69 -5.74 -9.09 -10.72
CA GLU A 69 -4.82 -8.43 -11.64
C GLU A 69 -4.06 -9.41 -12.52
N HIS A 70 -3.64 -10.54 -11.94
CA HIS A 70 -2.78 -11.50 -12.62
C HIS A 70 -3.51 -12.79 -13.00
N GLY A 71 -4.67 -13.07 -12.40
CA GLY A 71 -5.47 -14.25 -12.70
C GLY A 71 -6.66 -13.95 -13.60
N PHE A 72 -7.43 -12.88 -13.30
CA PHE A 72 -8.69 -12.59 -13.98
C PHE A 72 -8.53 -11.63 -15.16
N LEU A 73 -7.97 -10.44 -14.94
CA LEU A 73 -7.86 -9.39 -15.97
C LEU A 73 -7.18 -9.87 -17.26
N PRO A 74 -6.07 -10.65 -17.23
CA PRO A 74 -5.45 -11.12 -18.45
C PRO A 74 -6.35 -12.04 -19.29
N LEU A 75 -7.35 -12.70 -18.68
CA LEU A 75 -8.28 -13.58 -19.37
C LEU A 75 -9.44 -12.81 -20.03
N VAL A 76 -9.79 -11.63 -19.50
CA VAL A 76 -10.96 -10.87 -19.95
C VAL A 76 -10.62 -9.59 -20.70
N LEU A 77 -9.41 -9.04 -20.54
CA LEU A 77 -8.91 -7.84 -21.21
C LEU A 77 -7.65 -8.16 -22.01
N ASN A 78 -7.80 -8.98 -23.06
CA ASN A 78 -6.69 -9.39 -23.92
C ASN A 78 -6.00 -8.16 -24.58
N GLY A 79 -4.68 -8.06 -24.39
CA GLY A 79 -3.84 -7.03 -25.03
C GLY A 79 -3.81 -5.68 -24.32
N ALA A 80 -4.55 -5.49 -23.23
CA ALA A 80 -4.45 -4.30 -22.39
C ALA A 80 -3.36 -4.47 -21.32
N THR A 81 -2.58 -3.43 -21.07
CA THR A 81 -1.70 -3.35 -19.90
C THR A 81 -2.47 -2.76 -18.73
N TRP A 82 -2.53 -3.50 -17.63
CA TRP A 82 -3.09 -3.09 -16.34
C TRP A 82 -1.97 -3.00 -15.30
#